data_AF-A0A6C2U4S8-F1
#
_entry.id   AF-A0A6C2U4S8-F1
#
_cell.length_a   1.000
_cell.length_b   1.000
_cell.length_c   1.000
_cell.angle_alpha   90.00
_cell.angle_beta   90.00
_cell.angle_gamma   90.00
#
_symmetry.space_group_name_H-M   'P 1'
#
loop_
_entity.id
_entity.type
_entity.pdbx_description
1 polymer ?
#
loop_
_entity_poly.entity_id
_entity_poly.type
_entity_poly.pdbx_seq_one_letter_code
_entity_poly.pdbx_strand_id
1 'polypeptide(L)'
;MNQTKVNQIISYIKVQDEFPFDVFDVEDQESVLGYFGFHPRLDDEERKIIQAELMKMAEAAQTAEMARIMCAEPVPQRLYRRKYCTRMEQSVSAKEWLKTLPEELRGSLASQV
;
A
#
# COMPACT_ATOMS: atom_id res chain seq x y z
N MET A 1 -5.49 21.01 30.36
CA MET A 1 -6.90 21.01 29.89
C MET A 1 -7.06 20.65 28.42
N ASN A 2 -5.98 20.63 27.61
CA ASN A 2 -6.03 20.39 26.16
C ASN A 2 -6.02 18.91 25.72
N GLN A 3 -5.37 18.03 26.49
CA GLN A 3 -5.39 16.57 26.25
C GLN A 3 -6.80 15.96 26.17
N THR A 4 -7.76 16.52 26.88
CA THR A 4 -9.14 16.00 26.88
C THR A 4 -9.79 16.09 25.50
N LYS A 5 -9.52 17.17 24.75
CA LYS A 5 -10.07 17.35 23.40
C LYS A 5 -9.44 16.36 22.41
N VAL A 6 -8.12 16.26 22.42
CA VAL A 6 -7.37 15.31 21.58
C VAL A 6 -7.84 13.87 21.84
N ASN A 7 -7.97 13.49 23.11
CA ASN A 7 -8.45 12.17 23.51
C ASN A 7 -9.89 11.90 23.03
N GLN A 8 -10.78 12.89 23.08
CA GLN A 8 -12.14 12.75 22.56
C GLN A 8 -12.17 12.54 21.05
N ILE A 9 -11.38 13.33 20.29
CA ILE A 9 -11.27 13.20 18.83
C ILE A 9 -10.77 11.81 18.46
N ILE A 10 -9.65 11.37 19.07
CA ILE A 10 -9.07 10.05 18.78
C ILE A 10 -10.05 8.93 19.17
N SER A 11 -10.71 9.05 20.32
CA SER A 11 -11.70 8.05 20.76
C SER A 11 -12.87 7.95 19.80
N TYR A 12 -13.34 9.08 19.27
CA TYR A 12 -14.41 9.10 18.27
C TYR A 12 -14.01 8.40 16.98
N ILE A 13 -12.79 8.68 16.48
CA ILE A 13 -12.28 8.07 15.25
C ILE A 13 -12.09 6.57 15.43
N LYS A 14 -11.57 6.12 16.59
CA LYS A 14 -11.34 4.68 16.88
C LYS A 14 -12.61 3.84 16.97
N VAL A 15 -13.77 4.46 17.20
CA VAL A 15 -15.07 3.77 17.26
C VAL A 15 -15.71 3.63 15.88
N GLN A 16 -15.18 4.33 14.85
CA GLN A 16 -15.64 4.13 13.48
C GLN A 16 -15.19 2.76 12.95
N ASP A 17 -16.04 2.11 12.17
CA ASP A 17 -15.79 0.77 11.65
C ASP A 17 -14.59 0.71 10.69
N GLU A 18 -14.30 1.80 9.99
CA GLU A 18 -13.23 1.87 9.00
C GLU A 18 -12.42 3.16 9.13
N PHE A 19 -11.11 3.04 8.93
CA PHE A 19 -10.18 4.15 8.82
C PHE A 19 -9.63 4.18 7.38
N PRO A 20 -10.26 4.94 6.46
CA PRO A 20 -10.02 4.84 5.02
C PRO A 20 -8.83 5.70 4.55
N PHE A 21 -7.80 5.82 5.38
CA PHE A 21 -6.62 6.64 5.11
C PHE A 21 -5.37 5.80 5.22
N ASP A 22 -4.44 6.00 4.30
CA ASP A 22 -3.11 5.42 4.37
C ASP A 22 -2.13 6.32 5.13
N VAL A 23 -0.89 5.86 5.24
CA VAL A 23 0.17 6.57 5.97
C VAL A 23 0.52 7.91 5.31
N PHE A 24 0.36 8.04 3.99
CA PHE A 24 0.64 9.28 3.26
C PHE A 24 -0.48 10.30 3.42
N ASP A 25 -1.74 9.85 3.45
CA ASP A 25 -2.89 10.72 3.68
C ASP A 25 -2.81 11.42 5.06
N VAL A 26 -2.24 10.74 6.06
CA VAL A 26 -2.11 11.27 7.43
C VAL A 26 -1.08 12.41 7.55
N GLU A 27 -0.20 12.61 6.56
CA GLU A 27 0.68 13.79 6.52
C GLU A 27 -0.15 15.08 6.51
N ASP A 28 -1.30 15.07 5.84
CA ASP A 28 -2.30 16.14 5.91
C ASP A 28 -3.39 15.81 6.94
N GLN A 29 -3.01 15.90 8.22
CA GLN A 29 -3.93 15.68 9.34
C GLN A 29 -5.20 16.54 9.29
N GLU A 30 -5.18 17.72 8.65
CA GLU A 30 -6.35 18.60 8.58
C GLU A 30 -7.42 18.02 7.65
N SER A 31 -7.00 17.46 6.51
CA SER A 31 -7.90 16.74 5.61
C SER A 31 -8.51 15.51 6.26
N VAL A 32 -7.70 14.73 7.01
CA VAL A 32 -8.19 13.56 7.74
C VAL A 32 -9.20 13.94 8.81
N LEU A 33 -8.90 14.96 9.62
CA LEU A 33 -9.83 15.47 10.64
C LEU A 33 -11.10 16.05 10.00
N GLY A 34 -10.96 16.75 8.87
CA GLY A 34 -12.06 17.32 8.12
C GLY A 34 -13.03 16.27 7.60
N TYR A 35 -12.54 15.11 7.15
CA TYR A 35 -13.37 13.97 6.78
C TYR A 35 -14.27 13.48 7.93
N PHE A 36 -13.73 13.44 9.15
CA PHE A 36 -14.50 13.10 10.36
C PHE A 36 -15.34 14.27 10.90
N GLY A 37 -15.39 15.40 10.18
CA GLY A 37 -16.17 16.59 10.54
C GLY A 37 -15.50 17.49 11.58
N PHE A 38 -14.24 17.24 11.95
CA PHE A 38 -13.52 18.05 12.91
C PHE A 38 -12.74 19.16 12.20
N HIS A 39 -12.97 20.41 12.64
CA HIS A 39 -12.14 21.56 12.27
C HIS A 39 -11.61 22.26 13.54
N PRO A 40 -10.84 21.56 14.38
CA PRO A 40 -10.39 22.12 15.64
C PRO A 40 -9.21 23.06 15.40
N ARG A 41 -9.21 24.20 16.10
CA ARG A 41 -7.98 24.99 16.27
C ARG A 41 -7.08 24.24 17.25
N LEU A 42 -6.13 23.48 16.71
CA LEU A 42 -5.16 22.70 17.46
C LEU A 42 -3.84 23.47 17.57
N ASP A 43 -3.27 23.43 18.77
CA ASP A 43 -1.90 23.91 19.03
C ASP A 43 -0.86 22.93 18.45
N ASP A 44 0.38 23.36 18.27
CA ASP A 44 1.45 22.55 17.65
C ASP A 44 1.71 21.22 18.38
N GLU A 45 1.59 21.20 19.70
CA GLU A 45 1.72 19.98 20.50
C GLU A 45 0.53 19.03 20.28
N GLU A 46 -0.69 19.56 20.22
CA GLU A 46 -1.89 18.75 19.98
C GLU A 46 -1.87 18.15 18.58
N ARG A 47 -1.44 18.93 17.58
CA ARG A 47 -1.20 18.48 16.20
C ARG A 47 -0.25 17.30 16.17
N LYS A 48 0.90 17.40 16.84
CA LYS A 48 1.88 16.28 16.90
C LYS A 48 1.28 15.02 17.52
N ILE A 49 0.49 15.15 18.60
CA ILE A 49 -0.13 14.01 19.26
C ILE A 49 -1.18 13.36 18.35
N ILE A 50 -2.04 14.16 17.72
CA ILE A 50 -3.07 13.66 16.81
C ILE A 50 -2.42 12.98 15.61
N GLN A 51 -1.44 13.61 14.98
CA GLN A 51 -0.73 13.04 13.85
C GLN A 51 -0.11 11.68 14.21
N ALA A 52 0.56 11.57 15.36
CA ALA A 52 1.15 10.31 15.80
C ALA A 52 0.11 9.20 16.03
N GLU A 53 -1.07 9.53 16.55
CA GLU A 53 -2.14 8.55 16.74
C GLU A 53 -2.86 8.18 15.43
N LEU A 54 -3.07 9.13 14.53
CA LEU A 54 -3.59 8.87 13.18
C LEU A 54 -2.64 7.95 12.41
N MET A 55 -1.33 8.15 12.50
CA MET A 55 -0.32 7.31 11.84
C MET A 55 -0.42 5.86 12.32
N LYS A 56 -0.52 5.63 13.63
CA LYS A 56 -0.71 4.28 14.17
C LYS A 56 -1.99 3.61 13.66
N MET A 57 -3.06 4.37 13.49
CA MET A 57 -4.33 3.84 12.96
C MET A 57 -4.20 3.47 11.48
N ALA A 58 -3.54 4.32 10.67
CA ALA A 58 -3.24 4.01 9.27
C ALA A 58 -2.39 2.74 9.13
N GLU A 59 -1.30 2.63 9.90
CA GLU A 59 -0.43 1.45 9.90
C GLU A 59 -1.19 0.17 10.31
N ALA A 60 -2.05 0.27 11.33
CA ALA A 60 -2.86 -0.86 11.77
C ALA A 60 -3.88 -1.29 10.71
N ALA A 61 -4.55 -0.33 10.05
CA ALA A 61 -5.49 -0.59 8.97
C ALA A 61 -4.79 -1.24 7.77
N GLN A 62 -3.64 -0.72 7.37
CA GLN A 62 -2.82 -1.28 6.29
C GLN A 62 -2.37 -2.71 6.61
N THR A 63 -1.90 -2.95 7.85
CA THR A 63 -1.47 -4.28 8.29
C THR A 63 -2.61 -5.28 8.30
N ALA A 64 -3.80 -4.86 8.75
CA ALA A 64 -5.00 -5.70 8.74
C ALA A 64 -5.41 -6.08 7.32
N GLU A 65 -5.34 -5.14 6.38
CA GLU A 65 -5.66 -5.41 4.97
C GLU A 65 -4.61 -6.33 4.32
N MET A 66 -3.32 -6.11 4.59
CA MET A 66 -2.27 -7.02 4.14
C MET A 66 -2.48 -8.43 4.68
N ALA A 67 -2.86 -8.58 5.95
CA ALA A 67 -3.17 -9.88 6.54
C ALA A 67 -4.35 -10.56 5.84
N ARG A 68 -5.42 -9.81 5.50
CA ARG A 68 -6.55 -10.33 4.71
C ARG A 68 -6.09 -10.84 3.34
N ILE A 69 -5.28 -10.07 2.61
CA ILE A 69 -4.76 -10.45 1.30
C ILE A 69 -3.90 -11.71 1.39
N MET A 70 -3.07 -11.83 2.42
CA MET A 70 -2.18 -12.98 2.63
C MET A 70 -2.93 -14.24 3.09
N CYS A 71 -4.04 -14.08 3.82
CA CYS A 71 -4.89 -15.19 4.25
C CYS A 71 -5.94 -15.61 3.21
N ALA A 72 -6.23 -14.77 2.22
CA ALA A 72 -7.03 -15.16 1.07
C ALA A 72 -6.26 -16.24 0.30
N GLU A 73 -6.85 -17.42 0.10
CA GLU A 73 -6.22 -18.48 -0.66
C GLU A 73 -5.76 -17.92 -2.02
N PRO A 74 -4.47 -18.05 -2.39
CA PRO A 74 -4.03 -17.62 -3.70
C PRO A 74 -4.85 -18.42 -4.72
N VAL A 75 -5.52 -17.71 -5.63
CA VAL A 75 -6.27 -18.34 -6.73
C VAL A 75 -5.36 -19.43 -7.33
N PRO A 76 -5.79 -20.70 -7.39
CA PRO A 76 -4.92 -21.78 -7.82
C PRO A 76 -4.29 -21.42 -9.16
N GLN A 77 -2.97 -21.17 -9.19
CA GLN A 77 -2.24 -20.85 -10.43
C GLN A 77 -2.43 -21.93 -11.51
N ARG A 78 -2.82 -23.15 -11.09
CA ARG A 78 -3.22 -24.25 -11.96
C ARG A 78 -4.42 -23.93 -12.86
N LEU A 79 -5.35 -23.06 -12.45
CA LEU A 79 -6.50 -22.66 -13.28
C LEU A 79 -6.09 -21.68 -14.39
N TYR A 80 -5.09 -20.82 -14.14
CA TYR A 80 -4.54 -19.91 -15.14
C TYR A 80 -3.65 -20.62 -16.16
N ARG A 81 -2.84 -21.60 -15.74
CA ARG A 81 -2.02 -22.37 -16.69
C ARG A 81 -2.84 -23.11 -17.75
N ARG A 82 -4.05 -23.57 -17.42
CA ARG A 82 -4.84 -24.42 -18.35
C ARG A 82 -5.64 -23.63 -19.40
N LYS A 83 -6.01 -22.37 -19.13
CA LYS A 83 -6.80 -21.55 -20.07
C LYS A 83 -5.97 -20.83 -21.15
N TYR A 84 -4.66 -20.67 -20.96
CA TYR A 84 -3.79 -19.94 -21.90
C TYR A 84 -2.70 -20.82 -22.56
N CYS A 85 -2.64 -22.12 -22.25
CA CYS A 85 -1.72 -23.09 -22.86
C CYS A 85 -2.14 -23.61 -24.25
N THR A 86 -2.95 -22.85 -24.99
CA THR A 86 -3.12 -23.04 -26.44
C THR A 86 -2.65 -21.76 -27.14
N ARG A 87 -1.36 -21.51 -27.07
CA ARG A 87 -0.68 -20.57 -27.97
C ARG A 87 0.50 -21.34 -28.55
N MET A 88 0.48 -21.54 -29.87
CA MET A 88 1.58 -22.14 -30.64
C MET A 88 2.90 -21.54 -30.18
N GLU A 89 3.78 -22.37 -29.62
CA GLU A 89 5.16 -22.01 -29.39
C GLU A 89 5.83 -21.84 -30.75
N GLN A 90 5.90 -20.60 -31.25
CA GLN A 90 7.05 -20.22 -32.05
C GLN A 90 8.17 -19.92 -31.05
N SER A 91 8.94 -20.94 -30.71
CA SER A 91 10.12 -20.80 -29.86
C SER A 91 11.17 -19.98 -30.63
N VAL A 92 11.23 -18.68 -30.35
CA VAL A 92 12.31 -17.82 -30.83
C VAL A 92 13.58 -18.25 -30.09
N SER A 93 14.66 -18.53 -30.82
CA SER A 93 15.92 -18.95 -30.22
C SER A 93 16.41 -17.90 -29.22
N ALA A 94 16.99 -18.32 -28.09
CA ALA A 94 17.51 -17.40 -27.08
C ALA A 94 18.46 -16.34 -27.68
N LYS A 95 19.17 -16.67 -28.77
CA LYS A 95 20.02 -15.75 -29.52
C LYS A 95 19.25 -14.67 -30.29
N GLU A 96 18.07 -14.99 -30.79
CA GLU A 96 17.20 -14.03 -31.49
C GLU A 96 16.52 -13.11 -30.48
N TRP A 97 16.09 -13.65 -29.34
CA TRP A 97 15.52 -12.86 -28.25
C TRP A 97 16.52 -11.83 -27.70
N LEU A 98 17.78 -12.22 -27.47
CA LEU A 98 18.84 -11.31 -26.99
C LEU A 98 19.10 -10.12 -27.92
N LYS A 99 18.88 -10.27 -29.23
CA LYS A 99 19.02 -9.18 -30.21
C LYS A 99 17.88 -8.16 -30.13
N THR A 100 16.73 -8.54 -29.59
CA THR A 100 15.58 -7.63 -29.43
C THR A 100 15.69 -6.74 -28.18
N LEU A 101 16.63 -7.03 -27.28
CA LEU A 101 16.82 -6.24 -26.07
C LEU A 101 17.60 -4.93 -26.36
N PRO A 102 17.28 -3.83 -25.65
CA PRO A 102 18.09 -2.60 -25.61
C PRO A 102 19.55 -2.89 -25.21
N GLU A 103 20.50 -2.15 -25.76
CA GLU A 103 21.95 -2.41 -25.59
C GLU A 103 22.40 -2.43 -24.12
N GLU A 104 21.80 -1.57 -23.29
CA GLU A 104 22.04 -1.48 -21.85
C GLU A 104 21.72 -2.78 -21.10
N LEU A 105 20.78 -3.58 -21.63
CA LEU A 105 20.33 -4.85 -21.05
C LEU A 105 21.00 -6.07 -21.70
N ARG A 106 21.82 -5.90 -22.74
CA ARG A 106 22.61 -6.99 -23.36
C ARG A 106 23.87 -7.36 -22.56
N GLY A 107 24.06 -6.75 -21.40
CA GLY A 107 25.28 -6.80 -20.59
C GLY A 107 25.86 -8.20 -20.35
N SER A 108 27.14 -8.34 -20.73
CA SER A 108 28.17 -9.24 -20.17
C SER A 108 27.92 -10.75 -20.10
N LEU A 109 27.06 -11.35 -20.92
CA LEU A 109 27.01 -12.82 -21.12
C LEU A 109 27.94 -13.31 -22.24
N ALA A 110 28.62 -12.41 -22.96
CA ALA A 110 29.52 -12.75 -24.06
C ALA A 110 30.97 -13.07 -23.62
N SER A 111 31.29 -13.07 -22.32
CA SER A 111 32.66 -13.31 -21.83
C SER A 111 32.87 -14.69 -21.17
N GLN A 112 31.96 -15.65 -21.39
CA GLN A 112 32.17 -17.05 -21.04
C GLN A 112 31.67 -17.99 -22.15
N VAL A 113 32.31 -17.94 -23.31
CA VAL A 113 32.55 -19.11 -24.19
C VAL A 113 33.91 -18.91 -24.85
#